data_AF-A0A9P6L8W2-F1
#
_entry.id   AF-A0A9P6L8W2-F1
#
_cell.length_a   1.000
_cell.length_b   1.000
_cell.length_c   1.000
_cell.angle_alpha   90.00
_cell.angle_beta   90.00
_cell.angle_gamma   90.00
#
_symmetry.space_group_name_H-M   'P 1'
#
loop_
_entity.id
_entity.type
_entity.pdbx_description
1 polymer ?
#
loop_
_entity_poly.entity_id
_entity_poly.type
_entity_poly.pdbx_seq_one_letter_code
_entity_poly.pdbx_strand_id
1 'polypeptide(L)'
;RRRQKRVESELSEALRGDIEWVRSGGVLRDSNGRRDFSRTQRIREQIDEQERERVAVAAWAEYEDRWRGSLLVNGAKGIGFRDVAWPVAETPEDPEGLTFGAVREFVLAPLRGKGVTPSTKKDRIRQLLLRYHPDKTGFLLSRANGEDKDRVREGINNVFMSLKALQE
;
A
#
# COMPACT_ATOMS: atom_id res chain seq x y z
N ARG A 1 -10.13 40.06 -6.17
CA ARG A 1 -9.72 38.85 -6.92
C ARG A 1 -8.21 38.76 -7.19
N ARG A 2 -7.54 39.75 -7.83
CA ARG A 2 -6.07 39.69 -8.09
C ARG A 2 -5.19 39.68 -6.82
N ARG A 3 -5.54 40.46 -5.80
CA ARG A 3 -4.81 40.52 -4.52
C ARG A 3 -4.87 39.21 -3.72
N GLN A 4 -6.03 38.55 -3.67
CA GLN A 4 -6.20 37.25 -3.00
C GLN A 4 -5.35 36.15 -3.66
N LYS A 5 -5.37 36.06 -5.00
CA LYS A 5 -4.54 35.09 -5.73
C LYS A 5 -3.05 35.26 -5.47
N ARG A 6 -2.59 36.50 -5.32
CA ARG A 6 -1.18 36.81 -5.02
C ARG A 6 -0.79 36.35 -3.62
N VAL A 7 -1.60 36.68 -2.61
CA VAL A 7 -1.37 36.25 -1.22
C VAL A 7 -1.40 34.73 -1.10
N GLU A 8 -2.32 34.07 -1.79
CA GLU A 8 -2.40 32.60 -1.84
C GLU A 8 -1.14 31.97 -2.46
N SER A 9 -0.63 32.55 -3.56
CA SER A 9 0.63 32.12 -4.18
C SER A 9 1.81 32.27 -3.22
N GLU A 10 1.97 33.45 -2.61
CA GLU A 10 3.08 33.75 -1.68
C GLU A 10 3.05 32.81 -0.45
N LEU A 11 1.88 32.52 0.09
CA LEU A 11 1.71 31.56 1.19
C LEU A 11 2.05 30.13 0.76
N SER A 12 1.66 29.72 -0.45
CA SER A 12 1.97 28.38 -0.97
C SER A 12 3.46 28.17 -1.22
N GLU A 13 4.16 29.21 -1.70
CA GLU A 13 5.60 29.19 -1.93
C GLU A 13 6.37 29.15 -0.61
N ALA A 14 5.94 29.94 0.38
CA ALA A 14 6.51 29.90 1.72
C ALA A 14 6.35 28.51 2.36
N LEU A 15 5.15 27.90 2.26
CA LEU A 15 4.91 26.56 2.77
C LEU A 15 5.78 25.51 2.05
N ARG A 16 5.95 25.62 0.72
CA ARG A 16 6.83 24.73 -0.04
C ARG A 16 8.28 24.85 0.43
N GLY A 17 8.76 26.08 0.63
CA GLY A 17 10.11 26.34 1.15
C GLY A 17 10.31 25.77 2.55
N ASP A 18 9.31 25.89 3.43
CA ASP A 18 9.35 25.30 4.77
C ASP A 18 9.44 23.77 4.72
N ILE A 19 8.62 23.14 3.87
CA ILE A 19 8.64 21.69 3.67
C ILE A 19 10.01 21.23 3.16
N GLU A 20 10.56 21.92 2.17
CA GLU A 20 11.87 21.59 1.60
C GLU A 20 13.00 21.76 2.63
N TRP A 21 12.97 22.84 3.41
CA TRP A 21 13.91 23.10 4.49
C TRP A 21 13.85 22.03 5.58
N VAL A 22 12.65 21.62 6.00
CA VAL A 22 12.50 20.57 7.01
C VAL A 22 12.93 19.21 6.46
N ARG A 23 12.64 18.92 5.18
CA ARG A 23 13.07 17.70 4.49
C ARG A 23 14.59 17.57 4.40
N SER A 24 15.32 18.68 4.28
CA SER A 24 16.78 18.69 4.30
C SER A 24 17.39 18.60 5.72
N GLY A 25 16.56 18.47 6.76
CA GLY A 25 16.99 18.35 8.16
C GLY A 25 16.95 19.66 8.94
N GLY A 26 16.48 20.74 8.33
CA GLY A 26 16.36 22.06 8.93
C GLY A 26 15.35 22.14 10.08
N VAL A 27 15.50 23.19 10.88
CA VAL A 27 14.52 23.59 11.92
C VAL A 27 13.99 24.97 11.53
N LEU A 28 12.67 25.11 11.52
CA LEU A 28 12.00 26.37 11.19
C LEU A 28 12.24 27.41 12.28
N ARG A 29 12.09 28.69 11.92
CA ARG A 29 12.17 29.80 12.86
C ARG A 29 10.85 30.56 12.93
N ASP A 30 10.53 31.06 14.12
CA ASP A 30 9.40 31.94 14.35
C ASP A 30 9.70 33.38 13.87
N SER A 31 8.73 34.28 14.00
CA SER A 31 8.88 35.69 13.65
C SER A 31 9.94 36.43 14.49
N ASN A 32 10.34 35.87 15.62
CA ASN A 32 11.39 36.39 16.50
C ASN A 32 12.76 35.75 16.22
N GLY A 33 12.87 34.91 15.19
CA GLY A 33 14.09 34.19 14.83
C GLY A 33 14.43 33.01 15.74
N ARG A 34 13.56 32.65 16.70
CA ARG A 34 13.73 31.49 17.59
C ARG A 34 13.35 30.21 16.87
N ARG A 35 13.96 29.08 17.27
CA ARG A 35 13.64 27.77 16.69
C ARG A 35 12.21 27.37 17.03
N ASP A 36 11.42 27.06 16.01
CA ASP A 36 10.04 26.60 16.13
C ASP A 36 9.98 25.07 15.97
N PHE A 37 10.19 24.36 17.08
CA PHE A 37 10.14 22.91 17.10
C PHE A 37 8.73 22.37 16.83
N SER A 38 7.70 23.03 17.34
CA SER A 38 6.32 22.58 17.17
C SER A 38 5.88 22.61 15.70
N ARG A 39 6.18 23.70 14.97
CA ARG A 39 5.92 23.79 13.52
C ARG A 39 6.78 22.81 12.74
N THR A 40 8.06 22.68 13.10
CA THR A 40 8.97 21.73 12.46
C THR A 40 8.46 20.28 12.60
N GLN A 41 8.02 19.88 13.80
CA GLN A 41 7.47 18.54 14.04
C GLN A 41 6.21 18.27 13.22
N ARG A 42 5.27 19.23 13.16
CA ARG A 42 4.07 19.10 12.30
C ARG A 42 4.42 18.91 10.83
N ILE A 43 5.42 19.64 10.33
CA ILE A 43 5.87 19.48 8.94
C ILE A 43 6.56 18.11 8.74
N ARG A 44 7.35 17.63 9.70
CA ARG A 44 7.94 16.27 9.64
C ARG A 44 6.86 15.20 9.59
N GLU A 45 5.89 15.26 10.50
CA GLU A 45 4.75 14.33 10.52
C GLU A 45 3.98 14.35 9.20
N GLN A 46 3.78 15.53 8.59
CA GLN A 46 3.17 15.65 7.27
C GLN A 46 4.02 15.03 6.16
N ILE A 47 5.34 15.23 6.17
CA ILE A 47 6.25 14.62 5.20
C ILE A 47 6.23 13.09 5.34
N ASP A 48 6.31 12.58 6.57
CA ASP A 48 6.33 11.15 6.86
C ASP A 48 5.00 10.49 6.45
N GLU A 49 3.86 11.11 6.74
CA GLU A 49 2.55 10.61 6.32
C GLU A 49 2.43 10.61 4.78
N GLN A 50 2.89 11.67 4.10
CA GLN A 50 2.89 11.71 2.64
C GLN A 50 3.79 10.64 2.02
N GLU A 51 4.94 10.35 2.63
CA GLU A 51 5.84 9.31 2.14
C GLU A 51 5.24 7.92 2.35
N ARG A 52 4.64 7.66 3.53
CA ARG A 52 3.90 6.41 3.80
C ARG A 52 2.77 6.19 2.81
N GLU A 53 2.01 7.24 2.50
CA GLU A 53 0.95 7.19 1.48
C GLU A 53 1.52 6.88 0.09
N ARG A 54 2.62 7.52 -0.31
CA ARG A 54 3.29 7.25 -1.59
C ARG A 54 3.76 5.80 -1.72
N VAL A 55 4.45 5.30 -0.69
CA VAL A 55 4.94 3.92 -0.65
C VAL A 55 3.76 2.93 -0.70
N ALA A 56 2.69 3.19 0.06
CA ALA A 56 1.49 2.36 0.03
C ALA A 56 0.85 2.32 -1.37
N VAL A 57 0.71 3.48 -2.03
CA VAL A 57 0.13 3.57 -3.39
C VAL A 57 0.97 2.81 -4.40
N ALA A 58 2.30 2.93 -4.33
CA ALA A 58 3.20 2.18 -5.19
C ALA A 58 3.06 0.65 -4.97
N ALA A 59 3.08 0.20 -3.72
CA ALA A 59 2.93 -1.21 -3.37
C ALA A 59 1.58 -1.79 -3.84
N TRP A 60 0.49 -1.04 -3.70
CA TRP A 60 -0.82 -1.47 -4.19
C TRP A 60 -0.87 -1.58 -5.72
N ALA A 61 -0.30 -0.60 -6.43
CA ALA A 61 -0.23 -0.64 -7.89
C ALA A 61 0.56 -1.85 -8.38
N GLU A 62 1.70 -2.13 -7.75
CA GLU A 62 2.52 -3.30 -8.07
C GLU A 62 1.78 -4.61 -7.80
N TYR A 63 1.07 -4.72 -6.68
CA TYR A 63 0.21 -5.86 -6.38
C TYR A 63 -0.87 -6.07 -7.46
N GLU A 64 -1.54 -5.00 -7.90
CA GLU A 64 -2.55 -5.08 -8.96
C GLU A 64 -1.94 -5.53 -10.29
N ASP A 65 -0.73 -5.07 -10.61
CA ASP A 65 -0.01 -5.46 -11.81
C ASP A 65 0.38 -6.94 -11.77
N ARG A 66 0.93 -7.42 -10.65
CA ARG A 66 1.24 -8.84 -10.45
C ARG A 66 -0.01 -9.70 -10.49
N TRP A 67 -1.11 -9.27 -9.87
CA TRP A 67 -2.38 -9.99 -9.89
C TRP A 67 -2.88 -10.16 -11.33
N ARG A 68 -2.91 -9.08 -12.12
CA ARG A 68 -3.26 -9.17 -13.55
C ARG A 68 -2.29 -10.07 -14.31
N GLY A 69 -1.00 -9.99 -14.03
CA GLY A 69 0.01 -10.89 -14.57
C GLY A 69 -0.31 -12.37 -14.32
N SER A 70 -0.61 -12.75 -13.08
CA SER A 70 -0.94 -14.13 -12.69
C SER A 70 -2.20 -14.68 -13.38
N LEU A 71 -3.14 -13.80 -13.76
CA LEU A 71 -4.32 -14.18 -14.54
C LEU A 71 -3.99 -14.48 -16.00
N LEU A 72 -2.99 -13.79 -16.55
CA LEU A 72 -2.57 -13.85 -17.95
C LEU A 72 -1.52 -14.93 -18.23
N VAL A 73 -0.90 -15.51 -17.20
CA VAL A 73 0.02 -16.65 -17.36
C VAL A 73 -0.72 -17.83 -18.00
N ASN A 74 -0.43 -18.05 -19.27
CA ASN A 74 -0.83 -19.21 -20.07
C ASN A 74 0.44 -19.92 -20.52
N GLY A 75 0.74 -21.12 -19.99
CA GLY A 75 1.92 -21.85 -20.43
C GLY A 75 2.33 -23.03 -19.55
N ALA A 76 3.15 -23.92 -20.12
CA ALA A 76 3.55 -25.22 -19.58
C ALA A 76 4.45 -25.18 -18.32
N LYS A 77 5.06 -24.03 -18.01
CA LYS A 77 5.75 -23.80 -16.73
C LYS A 77 4.73 -23.25 -15.76
N GLY A 78 4.30 -24.08 -14.80
CA GLY A 78 3.38 -23.67 -13.74
C GLY A 78 3.91 -22.48 -12.93
N ILE A 79 3.03 -21.83 -12.18
CA ILE A 79 3.39 -20.74 -11.26
C ILE A 79 3.98 -21.32 -9.97
N GLY A 80 5.05 -20.72 -9.47
CA GLY A 80 5.56 -21.00 -8.12
C GLY A 80 4.83 -20.18 -7.05
N PHE A 81 5.12 -20.47 -5.78
CA PHE A 81 4.51 -19.75 -4.66
C PHE A 81 4.75 -18.24 -4.72
N ARG A 82 5.99 -17.82 -5.05
CA ARG A 82 6.41 -16.42 -5.14
C ARG A 82 5.80 -15.67 -6.33
N ASP A 83 5.31 -16.39 -7.33
CA ASP A 83 4.68 -15.81 -8.52
C ASP A 83 3.23 -15.41 -8.26
N VAL A 84 2.62 -15.90 -7.17
CA VAL A 84 1.29 -15.48 -6.75
C VAL A 84 1.37 -14.07 -6.16
N ALA A 85 0.46 -13.22 -6.61
CA ALA A 85 0.41 -11.82 -6.18
C ALA A 85 -0.21 -11.67 -4.79
N TRP A 86 0.50 -12.07 -3.74
CA TRP A 86 0.02 -12.01 -2.36
C TRP A 86 -0.23 -10.56 -1.88
N PRO A 87 -1.28 -10.29 -1.07
CA PRO A 87 -1.60 -8.94 -0.58
C PRO A 87 -0.75 -8.57 0.64
N VAL A 88 0.57 -8.50 0.44
CA VAL A 88 1.58 -8.10 1.42
C VAL A 88 2.62 -7.20 0.75
N ALA A 89 3.32 -6.37 1.52
CA ALA A 89 4.26 -5.39 0.97
C ALA A 89 5.50 -6.06 0.34
N GLU A 90 6.05 -7.08 1.01
CA GLU A 90 7.18 -7.86 0.53
C GLU A 90 6.70 -9.23 0.07
N THR A 91 7.23 -9.72 -1.06
CA THR A 91 6.87 -11.05 -1.58
C THR A 91 7.33 -12.12 -0.61
N PRO A 92 6.43 -12.93 -0.03
CA PRO A 92 6.79 -13.96 0.91
C PRO A 92 7.49 -15.12 0.21
N GLU A 93 8.45 -15.73 0.90
CA GLU A 93 9.14 -16.95 0.46
C GLU A 93 8.28 -18.20 0.67
N ASP A 94 7.44 -18.18 1.70
CA ASP A 94 6.64 -19.30 2.18
C ASP A 94 5.28 -18.85 2.76
N PRO A 95 4.34 -19.77 3.02
CA PRO A 95 3.03 -19.45 3.58
C PRO A 95 3.08 -18.80 4.97
N GLU A 96 4.12 -19.05 5.77
CA GLU A 96 4.31 -18.50 7.10
C GLU A 96 4.54 -16.98 7.07
N GLY A 97 5.09 -16.46 5.97
CA GLY A 97 5.18 -15.03 5.70
C GLY A 97 3.82 -14.32 5.55
N LEU A 98 2.73 -15.05 5.27
CA LEU A 98 1.38 -14.51 5.10
C LEU A 98 0.64 -14.34 6.43
N THR A 99 1.27 -13.63 7.36
CA THR A 99 0.71 -13.37 8.69
C THR A 99 -0.47 -12.39 8.64
N PHE A 100 -1.35 -12.45 9.65
CA PHE A 100 -2.42 -11.47 9.83
C PHE A 100 -1.88 -10.03 9.86
N GLY A 101 -0.73 -9.80 10.51
CA GLY A 101 -0.10 -8.48 10.60
C GLY A 101 0.30 -7.94 9.23
N ALA A 102 0.99 -8.75 8.42
CA ALA A 102 1.44 -8.36 7.08
C ALA A 102 0.26 -8.07 6.14
N VAL A 103 -0.75 -8.95 6.13
CA VAL A 103 -1.97 -8.75 5.32
C VAL A 103 -2.73 -7.52 5.80
N ARG A 104 -2.92 -7.36 7.12
CA ARG A 104 -3.59 -6.19 7.71
C ARG A 104 -2.90 -4.89 7.33
N GLU A 105 -1.58 -4.82 7.46
CA GLU A 105 -0.82 -3.62 7.15
C GLU A 105 -1.00 -3.21 5.69
N PHE A 106 -0.84 -4.16 4.77
CA PHE A 106 -1.04 -3.92 3.35
C PHE A 106 -2.48 -3.49 3.02
N VAL A 107 -3.47 -4.23 3.51
CA VAL A 107 -4.90 -4.00 3.20
C VAL A 107 -5.43 -2.72 3.83
N LEU A 108 -4.90 -2.30 4.99
CA LEU A 108 -5.33 -1.10 5.70
C LEU A 108 -4.45 0.13 5.43
N ALA A 109 -3.39 -0.01 4.63
CA ALA A 109 -2.48 1.06 4.26
C ALA A 109 -3.21 2.33 3.77
N PRO A 110 -2.68 3.53 4.05
CA PRO A 110 -3.31 4.79 3.71
C PRO A 110 -3.21 5.04 2.19
N LEU A 111 -4.12 4.46 1.41
CA LEU A 111 -4.23 4.72 -0.03
C LEU A 111 -5.18 5.89 -0.26
N ARG A 112 -4.74 7.09 0.08
CA ARG A 112 -5.44 8.31 -0.29
C ARG A 112 -4.88 8.72 -1.65
N GLY A 113 -5.74 8.93 -2.64
CA GLY A 113 -5.27 9.19 -4.00
C GLY A 113 -6.39 9.12 -5.03
N LYS A 114 -6.42 10.09 -5.94
CA LYS A 114 -7.33 10.02 -7.10
C LYS A 114 -6.84 8.89 -8.02
N GLY A 115 -7.74 7.98 -8.38
CA GLY A 115 -7.45 6.87 -9.29
C GLY A 115 -7.10 5.53 -8.63
N VAL A 116 -6.98 5.49 -7.29
CA VAL A 116 -6.81 4.22 -6.57
C VAL A 116 -8.18 3.58 -6.34
N THR A 117 -8.44 2.48 -7.04
CA THR A 117 -9.62 1.63 -6.84
C THR A 117 -9.14 0.26 -6.36
N PRO A 118 -9.69 -0.28 -5.26
CA PRO A 118 -10.77 0.28 -4.42
C PRO A 118 -10.29 1.41 -3.49
N SER A 119 -11.11 2.45 -3.35
CA SER A 119 -10.73 3.69 -2.64
C SER A 119 -10.97 3.66 -1.13
N THR A 120 -11.70 2.66 -0.61
CA THR A 120 -11.95 2.51 0.83
C THR A 120 -11.38 1.21 1.39
N LYS A 121 -11.02 1.22 2.67
CA LYS A 121 -10.58 0.01 3.41
C LYS A 121 -11.57 -1.15 3.25
N LYS A 122 -12.86 -0.85 3.36
CA LYS A 122 -13.95 -1.83 3.25
C LYS A 122 -14.03 -2.44 1.86
N ASP A 123 -13.86 -1.63 0.82
CA ASP A 123 -13.92 -2.11 -0.56
C ASP A 123 -12.69 -2.95 -0.92
N ARG A 124 -11.51 -2.59 -0.40
CA ARG A 124 -10.30 -3.41 -0.51
C ARG A 124 -10.49 -4.79 0.12
N ILE A 125 -11.00 -4.85 1.35
CA ILE A 125 -11.29 -6.13 2.02
C ILE A 125 -12.26 -6.97 1.18
N ARG A 126 -13.38 -6.39 0.72
CA ARG A 126 -14.35 -7.11 -0.12
C ARG A 126 -13.74 -7.61 -1.43
N GLN A 127 -12.98 -6.77 -2.12
CA GLN A 127 -12.34 -7.14 -3.39
C GLN A 127 -11.36 -8.30 -3.19
N LEU A 128 -10.55 -8.24 -2.13
CA LEU A 128 -9.57 -9.28 -1.82
C LEU A 128 -10.26 -10.58 -1.38
N LEU A 129 -11.33 -10.50 -0.59
CA LEU A 129 -12.14 -11.69 -0.26
C LEU A 129 -12.70 -12.36 -1.51
N LEU A 130 -13.11 -11.59 -2.53
CA LEU A 130 -13.57 -12.16 -3.79
C LEU A 130 -12.44 -12.79 -4.62
N ARG A 131 -11.20 -12.28 -4.51
CA ARG A 131 -10.03 -12.82 -5.21
C ARG A 131 -9.51 -14.10 -4.55
N TYR A 132 -9.42 -14.09 -3.23
CA TYR A 132 -8.83 -15.15 -2.41
C TYR A 132 -9.85 -16.10 -1.81
N HIS A 133 -11.12 -16.06 -2.24
CA HIS A 133 -12.10 -17.06 -1.84
C HIS A 133 -11.66 -18.46 -2.29
N PRO A 134 -11.70 -19.48 -1.43
CA PRO A 134 -11.33 -20.85 -1.80
C PRO A 134 -12.00 -21.33 -3.11
N ASP A 135 -13.30 -21.08 -3.28
CA ASP A 135 -14.05 -21.45 -4.49
C ASP A 135 -13.56 -20.75 -5.78
N LYS A 136 -12.93 -19.58 -5.67
CA LYS A 136 -12.51 -18.77 -6.83
C LYS A 136 -11.04 -18.90 -7.17
N THR A 137 -10.24 -19.46 -6.27
CA THR A 137 -8.78 -19.62 -6.42
C THR A 137 -8.37 -20.94 -7.07
N GLY A 138 -9.33 -21.75 -7.53
CA GLY A 138 -9.04 -23.02 -8.22
C GLY A 138 -8.12 -22.87 -9.43
N PHE A 139 -8.14 -21.71 -10.11
CA PHE A 139 -7.22 -21.43 -11.22
C PHE A 139 -5.76 -21.23 -10.78
N LEU A 140 -5.51 -20.72 -9.56
CA LEU A 140 -4.15 -20.60 -9.02
C LEU A 140 -3.60 -21.98 -8.71
N LEU A 141 -4.42 -22.84 -8.10
CA LEU A 141 -4.04 -24.22 -7.75
C LEU A 141 -3.84 -25.10 -8.98
N SER A 142 -4.62 -24.91 -10.05
CA SER A 142 -4.45 -25.67 -11.29
C SER A 142 -3.19 -25.29 -12.05
N ARG A 143 -2.73 -24.04 -11.89
CA ARG A 143 -1.51 -23.51 -12.50
C ARG A 143 -0.28 -23.71 -11.64
N ALA A 144 -0.42 -23.90 -10.33
CA ALA A 144 0.69 -24.09 -9.42
C ALA A 144 1.51 -25.32 -9.84
N ASN A 145 2.84 -25.19 -9.83
CA ASN A 145 3.74 -26.31 -10.04
C ASN A 145 3.49 -27.38 -8.95
N GLY A 146 3.88 -28.64 -9.20
CA GLY A 146 3.57 -29.74 -8.28
C GLY A 146 4.10 -29.54 -6.86
N GLU A 147 5.27 -28.91 -6.73
CA GLU A 147 5.97 -28.69 -5.46
C GLU A 147 5.34 -27.57 -4.61
N ASP A 148 4.80 -26.54 -5.26
CA ASP A 148 4.23 -25.35 -4.59
C ASP A 148 2.70 -25.44 -4.43
N LYS A 149 2.02 -26.47 -4.93
CA LYS A 149 0.56 -26.60 -4.81
C LYS A 149 0.06 -26.50 -3.38
N ASP A 150 0.74 -27.17 -2.45
CA ASP A 150 0.36 -27.18 -1.05
C ASP A 150 0.63 -25.82 -0.40
N ARG A 151 1.78 -25.20 -0.71
CA ARG A 151 2.13 -23.85 -0.25
C ARG A 151 1.15 -22.80 -0.75
N VAL A 152 0.77 -22.86 -2.02
CA VAL A 152 -0.21 -21.94 -2.61
C VAL A 152 -1.58 -22.12 -1.94
N ARG A 153 -2.01 -23.36 -1.68
CA ARG A 153 -3.27 -23.63 -0.97
C ARG A 153 -3.25 -23.06 0.44
N GLU A 154 -2.18 -23.29 1.17
CA GLU A 154 -2.01 -22.76 2.53
C GLU A 154 -1.98 -21.24 2.53
N GLY A 155 -1.23 -20.63 1.61
CA GLY A 155 -1.18 -19.17 1.50
C GLY A 155 -2.53 -18.53 1.17
N ILE A 156 -3.31 -19.15 0.28
CA ILE A 156 -4.69 -18.72 0.00
C ILE A 156 -5.51 -18.74 1.29
N ASN A 157 -5.41 -19.81 2.07
CA ASN A 157 -6.14 -19.95 3.33
C ASN A 157 -5.70 -18.89 4.36
N ASN A 158 -4.40 -18.66 4.52
CA ASN A 158 -3.86 -17.66 5.45
C ASN A 158 -4.34 -16.24 5.12
N VAL A 159 -4.33 -15.88 3.83
CA VAL A 159 -4.87 -14.60 3.35
C VAL A 159 -6.38 -14.52 3.57
N PHE A 160 -7.12 -15.56 3.20
CA PHE A 160 -8.58 -15.58 3.36
C PHE A 160 -9.00 -15.41 4.83
N MET A 161 -8.39 -16.16 5.74
CA MET A 161 -8.66 -16.05 7.18
C MET A 161 -8.32 -14.65 7.71
N SER A 162 -7.20 -14.08 7.27
CA SER A 162 -6.82 -12.71 7.65
C SER A 162 -7.85 -11.68 7.18
N LEU A 163 -8.33 -11.80 5.94
CA LEU A 163 -9.33 -10.91 5.38
C LEU A 163 -10.70 -11.06 6.05
N LYS A 164 -11.07 -12.29 6.46
CA LYS A 164 -12.28 -12.55 7.24
C LYS A 164 -12.22 -11.87 8.60
N ALA A 165 -11.09 -11.99 9.31
CA ALA A 165 -10.87 -11.31 10.58
C ALA A 165 -10.86 -9.78 10.46
N LEU A 166 -10.49 -9.21 9.31
CA LEU A 166 -10.57 -7.77 9.05
C LEU A 166 -11.99 -7.28 8.70
N GLN A 167 -12.89 -8.19 8.30
CA GLN A 167 -14.26 -7.88 7.93
C GLN A 167 -15.18 -7.79 9.15
N GLU A 168 -14.90 -8.57 10.19
CA GLU A 168 -15.59 -8.61 11.48
C GLU A 168 -15.34 -7.34 12.32
#